data_AF-A0A6M2F3C6-F1
#
_entry.id   AF-A0A6M2F3C6-F1
#
_cell.length_a   1.000
_cell.length_b   1.000
_cell.length_c   1.000
_cell.angle_alpha   90.00
_cell.angle_beta   90.00
_cell.angle_gamma   90.00
#
_symmetry.space_group_name_H-M   'P 1'
#
loop_
_entity.id
_entity.type
_entity.pdbx_description
1 polymer ?
#
loop_
_entity_poly.entity_id
_entity_poly.type
_entity_poly.pdbx_seq_one_letter_code
_entity_poly.pdbx_strand_id
1 'polypeptide(L)'
;MLKMVADELGRGRVYGMDIQGDALKSTSSLLDESVTLKEKELVKLFSICHSRMEEIVPENSPVRLVAFNLGYLPGGDKTITTVSETTQLALEAAKKILIPGGLISLVVYVGHPGGM
;
A
#
# COMPACT_ATOMS: atom_id res chain seq x y z
N MET A 1 9.79 5.79 -0.67
CA MET A 1 8.66 6.19 0.18
C MET A 1 9.01 6.18 1.66
N LEU A 2 9.51 5.08 2.24
CA LEU A 2 9.84 5.03 3.67
C LEU A 2 10.82 6.12 4.14
N LYS A 3 11.89 6.38 3.38
CA LYS A 3 12.84 7.47 3.67
C LYS A 3 12.21 8.88 3.67
N MET A 4 11.04 9.07 3.05
CA MET A 4 10.29 10.33 3.10
C MET A 4 9.40 10.43 4.34
N VAL A 5 9.12 9.30 4.99
CA VAL A 5 8.24 9.16 6.17
C VAL A 5 9.06 9.03 7.45
N ALA A 6 10.26 8.46 7.37
CA ALA A 6 11.23 8.30 8.44
C ALA A 6 11.98 9.61 8.73
N ASP A 7 11.25 10.69 9.05
CA ASP A 7 11.87 11.88 9.61
C ASP A 7 12.53 11.56 10.97
N GLU A 8 13.43 12.42 11.44
CA GLU A 8 14.14 12.23 12.71
C GLU A 8 13.20 12.14 13.92
N LEU A 9 11.94 12.55 13.76
CA LEU A 9 10.91 12.52 14.80
C LEU A 9 10.19 11.16 14.87
N GLY A 10 10.34 10.29 13.86
CA GLY A 10 9.79 8.93 13.86
C GLY A 10 8.25 8.89 13.96
N ARG A 11 7.57 9.97 13.55
CA ARG A 11 6.11 10.09 13.71
C ARG A 11 5.33 9.57 12.51
N GLY A 12 5.98 9.51 11.36
CA GLY A 12 5.41 8.98 10.13
C GLY A 12 5.18 7.47 10.22
N ARG A 13 4.15 6.97 9.52
CA ARG A 13 3.86 5.53 9.40
C ARG A 13 3.57 5.16 7.96
N VAL A 14 3.94 3.96 7.57
CA VAL A 14 3.61 3.35 6.29
C VAL A 14 2.74 2.12 6.55
N TYR A 15 1.58 2.07 5.91
CA TYR A 15 0.66 0.93 5.94
C TYR A 15 0.75 0.24 4.58
N GLY A 16 1.37 -0.93 4.54
CA GLY A 16 1.45 -1.78 3.35
C GLY A 16 0.37 -2.85 3.40
N MET A 17 -0.23 -3.14 2.25
CA MET A 17 -1.33 -4.10 2.15
C MET A 17 -1.26 -4.87 0.84
N ASP A 18 -1.49 -6.16 0.95
CA ASP A 18 -1.60 -7.09 -0.18
C ASP A 18 -2.47 -8.26 0.25
N ILE A 19 -3.20 -8.89 -0.69
CA ILE A 19 -3.97 -10.11 -0.39
C ILE A 19 -3.08 -11.36 -0.42
N GLN A 20 -1.91 -11.27 -1.03
CA GLN A 20 -0.98 -12.38 -1.17
C GLN A 20 0.04 -12.37 -0.02
N GLY A 21 0.04 -13.44 0.78
CA GLY A 21 1.03 -13.60 1.86
C GLY A 21 2.48 -13.59 1.36
N ASP A 22 2.74 -14.07 0.14
CA ASP A 22 4.08 -14.07 -0.44
C ASP A 22 4.57 -12.66 -0.79
N ALA A 23 3.69 -11.77 -1.26
CA ALA A 23 4.02 -10.36 -1.47
C ALA A 23 4.45 -9.69 -0.16
N LEU A 24 3.75 -9.99 0.95
CA LEU A 24 4.08 -9.46 2.27
C LEU A 24 5.39 -10.02 2.81
N LYS A 25 5.66 -11.31 2.61
CA LYS A 25 6.95 -11.92 2.98
C LYS A 25 8.09 -11.28 2.22
N SER A 26 7.98 -11.15 0.90
CA SER A 26 8.99 -10.48 0.06
C SER A 26 9.20 -9.03 0.49
N THR A 27 8.12 -8.31 0.81
CA THR A 27 8.21 -6.93 1.33
C THR A 27 8.93 -6.89 2.68
N SER A 28 8.62 -7.80 3.60
CA SER A 28 9.29 -7.89 4.91
C SER A 28 10.78 -8.19 4.76
N SER A 29 11.16 -9.16 3.93
CA SER A 29 12.55 -9.50 3.66
C SER A 29 13.32 -8.33 3.06
N LEU A 30 12.72 -7.61 2.11
CA LEU A 30 13.33 -6.42 1.53
C LEU A 30 13.54 -5.31 2.57
N LEU A 31 12.58 -5.12 3.50
CA LEU A 31 12.73 -4.18 4.62
C LEU A 31 13.87 -4.60 5.56
N ASP A 32 14.01 -5.88 5.87
CA ASP A 32 15.12 -6.41 6.68
C ASP A 32 16.49 -6.13 6.07
N GLU A 33 16.59 -6.16 4.74
CA GLU A 33 17.84 -5.94 4.01
C GLU A 33 18.14 -4.46 3.73
N SER A 34 17.10 -3.62 3.61
CA SER A 34 17.25 -2.28 3.01
C SER A 34 17.20 -1.13 4.00
N VAL A 35 16.72 -1.35 5.23
CA VAL A 35 16.45 -0.27 6.20
C VAL A 35 16.88 -0.64 7.62
N THR A 36 17.05 0.36 8.47
CA THR A 36 17.37 0.14 9.89
C THR A 36 16.18 -0.44 10.65
N LEU A 37 16.44 -1.06 11.81
CA LEU A 37 15.36 -1.56 12.69
C LEU A 37 14.34 -0.47 13.05
N LYS A 38 14.81 0.75 13.33
CA LYS A 38 13.94 1.89 13.66
C LYS A 38 13.04 2.30 12.49
N GLU A 39 13.56 2.29 11.26
CA GLU A 39 12.76 2.57 10.06
C GLU A 39 11.75 1.45 9.79
N LYS A 40 12.14 0.19 10.02
CA LYS A 40 11.25 -0.97 9.87
C LYS A 40 10.03 -0.89 10.79
N GLU A 41 10.20 -0.40 12.03
CA GLU A 41 9.10 -0.21 12.99
C GLU A 41 8.02 0.80 12.53
N LEU A 42 8.36 1.68 11.57
CA LEU A 42 7.40 2.62 10.98
C LEU A 42 6.47 1.96 9.94
N VAL A 43 6.77 0.73 9.52
CA VAL A 43 6.01 -0.01 8.50
C VAL A 43 5.13 -1.08 9.17
N LYS A 44 3.85 -1.09 8.82
CA LYS A 44 2.92 -2.17 9.18
C LYS A 44 2.37 -2.81 7.92
N LEU A 45 2.52 -4.14 7.81
CA LEU A 45 2.09 -4.93 6.68
C LEU A 45 0.82 -5.72 7.03
N PHE A 46 -0.19 -5.68 6.15
CA PHE A 46 -1.49 -6.30 6.38
C PHE A 46 -1.90 -7.20 5.22
N SER A 47 -2.30 -8.43 5.53
CA SER A 47 -2.87 -9.38 4.58
C SER A 47 -4.34 -9.08 4.34
N ILE A 48 -4.62 -8.02 3.59
CA ILE A 48 -5.97 -7.50 3.39
C ILE A 48 -6.11 -6.86 2.01
N CYS A 49 -7.33 -6.89 1.47
CA CYS A 49 -7.64 -6.14 0.25
C CYS A 49 -7.57 -4.63 0.51
N HIS A 50 -7.03 -3.88 -0.45
CA HIS A 50 -6.93 -2.43 -0.37
C HIS A 50 -8.28 -1.71 -0.22
N SER A 51 -9.39 -2.35 -0.62
CA SER A 51 -10.75 -1.80 -0.42
C SER A 51 -11.12 -1.65 1.06
N ARG A 52 -10.38 -2.30 1.97
CA ARG A 52 -10.61 -2.29 3.42
C ARG A 52 -9.60 -1.45 4.19
N MET A 53 -8.92 -0.50 3.52
CA MET A 53 -7.86 0.29 4.16
C MET A 53 -8.30 1.11 5.36
N GLU A 54 -9.56 1.56 5.40
CA GLU A 54 -10.16 2.26 6.55
C GLU A 54 -10.08 1.42 7.84
N GLU A 55 -10.02 0.09 7.75
CA GLU A 55 -9.96 -0.78 8.93
C GLU A 55 -8.58 -0.82 9.59
N ILE A 56 -7.52 -0.52 8.85
CA ILE A 56 -6.13 -0.65 9.34
C ILE A 56 -5.48 0.70 9.64
N VAL A 57 -5.98 1.78 9.03
CA VAL A 57 -5.51 3.14 9.28
C VAL A 57 -6.25 3.66 10.51
N PRO A 58 -5.54 3.99 11.61
CA PRO A 58 -6.19 4.50 12.81
C PRO A 58 -6.97 5.78 12.53
N GLU A 59 -8.14 5.89 13.14
CA GLU A 59 -8.98 7.07 13.05
C GLU A 59 -8.20 8.35 13.39
N ASN A 60 -8.45 9.43 12.65
CA ASN A 60 -7.73 10.71 12.75
C ASN A 60 -6.23 10.69 12.38
N SER A 61 -5.72 9.61 11.78
CA SER A 61 -4.37 9.61 11.23
C SER A 61 -4.29 10.51 9.99
N PRO A 62 -3.38 11.52 9.94
CA PRO A 62 -3.27 12.40 8.79
C PRO A 62 -2.59 11.69 7.61
N VAL A 63 -3.37 11.05 6.75
CA VAL A 63 -2.86 10.39 5.54
C VAL A 63 -2.54 11.44 4.48
N ARG A 64 -1.28 11.52 4.05
CA ARG A 64 -0.82 12.50 3.05
C ARG A 64 -0.72 11.91 1.63
N LEU A 65 -0.54 10.59 1.53
CA LEU A 65 -0.33 9.89 0.28
C LEU A 65 -0.92 8.49 0.37
N VAL A 66 -1.68 8.10 -0.65
CA VAL A 66 -2.04 6.71 -0.93
C VAL A 66 -1.48 6.35 -2.30
N ALA A 67 -0.77 5.24 -2.40
CA ALA A 67 -0.15 4.80 -3.66
C ALA A 67 -0.67 3.41 -4.04
N PHE A 68 -1.17 3.32 -5.27
CA PHE A 68 -1.68 2.10 -5.87
C PHE A 68 -0.79 1.72 -7.06
N ASN A 69 -0.43 0.44 -7.13
CA ASN A 69 0.20 -0.17 -8.30
C ASN A 69 -0.74 -1.29 -8.77
N LEU A 70 -1.52 -1.03 -9.83
CA LEU A 70 -2.57 -1.92 -10.32
C LEU A 70 -2.01 -2.92 -11.32
N GLY A 71 -2.19 -4.19 -11.03
CA GLY A 71 -1.74 -5.33 -11.83
C GLY A 71 -1.59 -6.57 -10.96
N TYR A 72 -0.70 -7.47 -11.37
CA TYR A 72 -0.34 -8.68 -10.64
C TYR A 72 1.04 -8.54 -9.98
N LEU A 73 1.32 -9.38 -8.98
CA LEU A 73 2.64 -9.50 -8.36
C LEU A 73 3.68 -10.04 -9.36
N PRO A 74 4.77 -9.32 -9.68
CA PRO A 74 5.80 -9.81 -10.59
C PRO A 74 6.41 -11.13 -10.11
N GLY A 75 6.44 -12.15 -10.99
CA GLY A 75 6.91 -13.49 -10.66
C GLY A 75 5.94 -14.34 -9.84
N GLY A 76 4.77 -13.81 -9.46
CA GLY A 76 3.70 -14.53 -8.77
C GLY A 76 2.63 -15.09 -9.72
N ASP A 77 1.53 -15.56 -9.14
CA ASP A 77 0.35 -16.00 -9.87
C ASP A 77 -0.36 -14.81 -10.52
N LYS A 78 -0.36 -14.76 -11.86
CA LYS A 78 -0.97 -13.67 -12.65
C LYS A 78 -2.49 -13.65 -12.61
N THR A 79 -3.14 -14.73 -12.15
CA THR A 79 -4.60 -14.76 -11.95
C THR A 79 -5.00 -13.92 -10.74
N ILE A 80 -4.07 -13.66 -9.82
CA ILE A 80 -4.25 -12.76 -8.70
C ILE A 80 -3.79 -11.36 -9.14
N THR A 81 -4.76 -10.52 -9.48
CA THR A 81 -4.55 -9.15 -9.96
C THR A 81 -5.51 -8.21 -9.26
N THR A 82 -5.18 -6.91 -9.22
CA THR A 82 -6.15 -5.88 -8.86
C THR A 82 -7.32 -5.88 -9.84
N VAL A 83 -8.55 -5.79 -9.33
CA VAL A 83 -9.78 -5.73 -10.15
C VAL A 83 -10.48 -4.40 -9.95
N SER A 84 -11.27 -4.00 -10.95
CA SER A 84 -11.89 -2.67 -11.01
C SER A 84 -12.80 -2.36 -9.82
N GLU A 85 -13.55 -3.37 -9.38
CA GLU A 85 -14.55 -3.30 -8.33
C GLU A 85 -13.90 -2.98 -6.98
N THR A 86 -12.87 -3.73 -6.61
CA THR A 86 -12.15 -3.49 -5.35
C THR A 86 -11.29 -2.23 -5.42
N THR A 87 -10.75 -1.91 -6.59
CA THR A 87 -9.98 -0.67 -6.81
C THR A 87 -10.86 0.57 -6.63
N GLN A 88 -12.09 0.56 -7.17
CA GLN A 88 -13.03 1.66 -7.00
C GLN A 88 -13.38 1.88 -5.52
N LEU A 89 -13.67 0.80 -4.78
CA LEU A 89 -13.91 0.88 -3.34
C LEU A 89 -12.70 1.42 -2.58
N ALA A 90 -11.49 1.02 -2.98
CA ALA A 90 -10.24 1.54 -2.42
C ALA A 90 -10.04 3.03 -2.65
N LEU A 91 -10.41 3.54 -3.82
CA LEU A 91 -10.30 4.96 -4.15
C LEU A 91 -11.26 5.80 -3.30
N GLU A 92 -12.49 5.32 -3.08
CA GLU A 92 -13.44 5.97 -2.17
C GLU A 92 -12.95 5.95 -0.72
N ALA A 93 -12.39 4.82 -0.27
CA ALA A 93 -11.76 4.70 1.05
C ALA A 93 -10.57 5.68 1.21
N ALA A 94 -9.69 5.73 0.21
CA ALA A 94 -8.53 6.63 0.20
C ALA A 94 -8.97 8.10 0.29
N LYS A 95 -10.02 8.48 -0.44
CA LYS A 95 -10.58 9.85 -0.42
C LYS A 95 -11.07 10.26 0.96
N LYS A 96 -11.64 9.35 1.75
CA LYS A 96 -12.14 9.64 3.11
C LYS A 96 -11.01 9.84 4.13
N ILE A 97 -9.92 9.09 4.01
CA ILE A 97 -8.82 9.12 4.99
C ILE A 97 -7.74 10.16 4.66
N LEU A 98 -7.68 10.62 3.41
CA LEU A 98 -6.72 11.64 2.99
C LEU A 98 -7.02 13.00 3.63
N ILE A 99 -5.97 13.68 4.06
CA ILE A 99 -6.07 15.08 4.48
C ILE A 99 -6.32 15.99 3.27
N PRO A 100 -6.90 17.19 3.47
CA PRO A 100 -6.94 18.22 2.44
C PRO A 100 -5.54 18.49 1.85
N GLY A 101 -5.43 18.44 0.53
CA GLY A 101 -4.15 18.58 -0.20
C GLY A 101 -3.27 17.32 -0.24
N GLY A 102 -3.76 16.20 0.31
CA GLY A 102 -3.13 14.88 0.12
C GLY A 102 -3.25 14.35 -1.31
N LEU A 103 -2.46 13.33 -1.64
CA LEU A 103 -2.35 12.79 -2.99
C LEU A 103 -2.75 11.32 -3.08
N ILE A 104 -3.37 10.96 -4.20
CA ILE A 104 -3.51 9.57 -4.64
C ILE A 104 -2.62 9.39 -5.87
N SER A 105 -1.71 8.41 -5.81
CA SER A 105 -0.93 7.96 -6.97
C SER A 105 -1.49 6.64 -7.47
N LEU A 106 -1.73 6.53 -8.77
CA LEU A 106 -2.25 5.34 -9.42
C LEU A 106 -1.38 4.99 -10.61
N VAL A 107 -0.66 3.88 -10.53
CA VAL A 107 0.09 3.30 -11.66
C VAL A 107 -0.74 2.13 -12.19
N VAL A 108 -1.04 2.13 -13.49
CA VAL A 108 -1.86 1.11 -14.13
C VAL A 108 -1.02 0.37 -15.17
N TYR A 109 -0.80 -0.92 -14.95
CA TYR A 109 -0.09 -1.78 -15.91
C TYR A 109 -1.09 -2.37 -16.92
N VAL A 110 -1.03 -1.89 -18.16
CA VAL A 110 -1.86 -2.34 -19.29
C VAL A 110 -1.16 -3.49 -20.05
N GLY A 111 -1.94 -4.37 -20.70
CA GLY A 111 -1.40 -5.43 -21.57
C GLY A 111 -1.38 -6.86 -20.99
N HIS A 112 -2.30 -7.18 -20.09
CA HIS A 112 -2.47 -8.52 -19.49
C HIS A 112 -3.98 -8.85 -19.44
N PRO A 113 -4.42 -10.12 -19.38
CA PRO A 113 -5.84 -10.43 -19.21
C PRO A 113 -6.35 -9.83 -17.87
N GLY A 114 -6.99 -8.66 -17.93
CA GLY A 114 -7.45 -7.89 -16.76
C GLY A 114 -6.98 -6.43 -16.71
N GLY A 115 -5.90 -6.08 -17.41
CA GLY A 115 -5.57 -4.69 -17.74
C GLY A 115 -6.21 -4.39 -19.09
N MET A 116 -7.15 -3.47 -19.17
CA MET A 116 -7.69 -3.02 -20.47
C MET A 116 -6.57 -2.65 -21.44
#